data_AF-A0A2H3KI15-F1
#
_entry.id   AF-A0A2H3KI15-F1
#
_cell.length_a   1.000
_cell.length_b   1.000
_cell.length_c   1.000
_cell.angle_alpha   90.00
_cell.angle_beta   90.00
_cell.angle_gamma   90.00
#
_symmetry.space_group_name_H-M   'P 1'
#
loop_
_entity.id
_entity.type
_entity.pdbx_description
1 polymer ?
#
loop_
_entity_poly.entity_id
_entity_poly.type
_entity_poly.pdbx_seq_one_letter_code
_entity_poly.pdbx_strand_id
1 'polypeptide(L)'
;MTIDVIKREIVAAHREWDKLGQSFDDDKYAEMYEAGVWDMLVSYCENKEYEVEGYPFEKRLLGETDEAYDEDYFCFERNVKYVEVLATQKPDVMELLFFYKQTFWYDETASPERLKEELLEAIAENWYDIDF
;
A
#
# COMPACT_ATOMS: atom_id res chain seq x y z
N MET A 1 7.34 7.61 -11.12
CA MET A 1 6.14 8.44 -11.38
C MET A 1 6.13 9.63 -10.44
N THR A 2 5.45 10.74 -10.77
CA THR A 2 5.26 11.86 -9.84
C THR A 2 4.01 11.64 -8.99
N ILE A 3 3.92 12.31 -7.83
CA ILE A 3 2.75 12.28 -6.94
C ILE A 3 1.46 12.64 -7.71
N ASP A 4 1.50 13.70 -8.53
CA ASP A 4 0.34 14.14 -9.31
C ASP A 4 -0.13 13.12 -10.36
N VAL A 5 0.79 12.32 -10.90
CA VAL A 5 0.40 11.22 -11.80
C VAL A 5 -0.33 10.16 -11.01
N ILE A 6 0.24 9.73 -9.87
CA ILE A 6 -0.34 8.67 -9.04
C ILE A 6 -1.72 9.08 -8.52
N LYS A 7 -1.88 10.31 -8.02
CA LYS A 7 -3.19 10.82 -7.57
C LYS A 7 -4.25 10.80 -8.67
N ARG A 8 -3.87 11.08 -9.92
CA ARG A 8 -4.79 10.98 -11.06
C ARG A 8 -5.18 9.54 -11.37
N GLU A 9 -4.24 8.60 -11.28
CA GLU A 9 -4.53 7.17 -11.46
C GLU A 9 -5.41 6.63 -10.32
N ILE A 10 -5.19 7.04 -9.07
CA ILE A 10 -6.06 6.71 -7.92
C ILE A 10 -7.51 7.15 -8.21
N VAL A 11 -7.70 8.39 -8.66
CA VAL A 11 -9.04 8.89 -9.02
C VAL A 11 -9.63 8.12 -10.21
N ALA A 12 -8.81 7.73 -11.19
CA ALA A 12 -9.27 6.95 -12.33
C ALA A 12 -9.73 5.54 -11.90
N ALA A 13 -8.96 4.86 -11.05
CA ALA A 13 -9.32 3.57 -10.48
C ALA A 13 -10.62 3.66 -9.66
N HIS A 14 -10.73 4.68 -8.80
CA HIS A 14 -11.94 4.90 -8.00
C HIS A 14 -13.18 5.11 -8.86
N ARG A 15 -13.08 5.79 -10.00
CA ARG A 15 -14.23 5.97 -10.92
C ARG A 15 -14.74 4.66 -11.49
N GLU A 16 -13.88 3.67 -11.69
CA GLU A 16 -14.32 2.35 -12.15
C GLU A 16 -14.84 1.51 -10.98
N TRP A 17 -14.23 1.63 -9.80
CA TRP A 17 -14.70 1.04 -8.54
C TRP A 17 -16.11 1.52 -8.15
N ASP A 18 -16.39 2.83 -8.22
CA ASP A 18 -17.68 3.46 -7.85
C ASP A 18 -18.84 3.09 -8.80
N LYS A 19 -18.53 2.51 -9.97
CA LYS A 19 -19.56 2.00 -10.90
C LYS A 19 -20.01 0.59 -10.59
N LEU A 20 -19.29 -0.12 -9.73
CA LEU A 20 -19.57 -1.51 -9.41
C LEU A 20 -20.88 -1.60 -8.61
N GLY A 21 -21.62 -2.68 -8.85
CA GLY A 21 -22.85 -2.98 -8.13
C GLY A 21 -22.60 -3.56 -6.74
N GLN A 22 -23.54 -4.36 -6.24
CA GLN A 22 -23.43 -5.06 -4.96
C GLN A 22 -23.44 -6.59 -5.12
N SER A 23 -22.99 -7.09 -6.27
CA SER A 23 -22.87 -8.53 -6.49
C SER A 23 -21.49 -9.04 -6.03
N PHE A 24 -21.38 -10.36 -5.83
CA PHE A 24 -20.11 -10.98 -5.48
C PHE A 24 -19.01 -10.78 -6.54
N ASP A 25 -19.39 -10.68 -7.81
CA ASP A 25 -18.44 -10.35 -8.87
C ASP A 25 -17.99 -8.89 -8.76
N ASP A 26 -18.89 -7.98 -8.36
CA ASP A 26 -18.56 -6.58 -8.08
C ASP A 26 -17.53 -6.45 -6.94
N ASP A 27 -17.66 -7.24 -5.86
CA ASP A 27 -16.69 -7.24 -4.75
C ASP A 27 -15.28 -7.62 -5.23
N LYS A 28 -15.16 -8.65 -6.08
CA LYS A 28 -13.86 -9.04 -6.66
C LYS A 28 -13.27 -7.96 -7.55
N TYR A 29 -14.10 -7.34 -8.39
CA TYR A 29 -13.62 -6.27 -9.26
C TYR A 29 -13.23 -5.03 -8.44
N ALA A 30 -13.90 -4.76 -7.32
CA ALA A 30 -13.55 -3.70 -6.39
C ALA A 30 -12.15 -3.94 -5.81
N GLU A 31 -11.89 -5.13 -5.28
CA GLU A 31 -10.58 -5.54 -4.78
C GLU A 31 -9.47 -5.41 -5.84
N MET A 32 -9.76 -5.74 -7.10
CA MET A 32 -8.79 -5.60 -8.19
C MET A 32 -8.36 -4.14 -8.43
N TYR A 33 -9.29 -3.18 -8.37
CA TYR A 33 -8.95 -1.77 -8.54
C TYR A 33 -8.09 -1.25 -7.38
N GLU A 34 -8.40 -1.67 -6.16
CA GLU A 34 -7.63 -1.29 -4.97
C GLU A 34 -6.24 -1.94 -4.98
N ALA A 35 -6.13 -3.22 -5.34
CA ALA A 35 -4.85 -3.91 -5.50
C ALA A 35 -3.96 -3.19 -6.53
N GLY A 36 -4.54 -2.74 -7.65
CA GLY A 36 -3.81 -1.95 -8.64
C GLY A 36 -3.30 -0.61 -8.08
N VAL A 37 -4.04 0.04 -7.18
CA VAL A 37 -3.56 1.24 -6.47
C VAL A 37 -2.41 0.89 -5.54
N TRP A 38 -2.51 -0.19 -4.76
CA TRP A 38 -1.43 -0.65 -3.88
C TRP A 38 -0.14 -0.95 -4.63
N ASP A 39 -0.21 -1.66 -5.76
CA ASP A 39 0.94 -1.92 -6.63
C ASP A 39 1.62 -0.63 -7.10
N MET A 40 0.84 0.41 -7.42
CA MET A 40 1.38 1.72 -7.78
C MET A 40 2.08 2.42 -6.61
N LEU A 41 1.53 2.31 -5.39
CA LEU A 41 2.13 2.88 -4.18
C LEU A 41 3.45 2.18 -3.82
N VAL A 42 3.48 0.84 -3.90
CA VAL A 42 4.70 0.04 -3.72
C VAL A 42 5.73 0.45 -4.75
N SER A 43 5.36 0.47 -6.03
CA SER A 43 6.24 0.87 -7.13
C SER A 43 6.78 2.29 -6.95
N TYR A 44 5.99 3.21 -6.40
CA TYR A 44 6.46 4.56 -6.11
C TYR A 44 7.56 4.55 -5.04
N CYS A 45 7.35 3.81 -3.95
CA CYS A 45 8.33 3.68 -2.87
C CYS A 45 9.63 3.00 -3.36
N GLU A 46 9.52 1.96 -4.18
CA GLU A 46 10.67 1.29 -4.80
C GLU A 46 11.43 2.23 -5.73
N ASN A 47 10.73 3.00 -6.58
CA ASN A 47 11.37 3.99 -7.46
C ASN A 47 12.06 5.14 -6.69
N LYS A 48 11.70 5.34 -5.41
CA LYS A 48 12.34 6.29 -4.50
C LYS A 48 13.50 5.68 -3.72
N GLU A 49 13.78 4.40 -3.94
CA GLU A 49 14.79 3.63 -3.21
C GLU A 49 14.53 3.64 -1.70
N TYR A 50 13.25 3.65 -1.31
CA TYR A 50 12.85 3.57 0.10
C TYR A 50 12.85 2.12 0.55
N GLU A 51 13.31 1.90 1.77
CA GLU A 51 13.50 0.57 2.32
C GLU A 51 13.04 0.52 3.77
N VAL A 52 12.54 -0.65 4.18
CA VAL A 52 12.21 -0.98 5.57
C VAL A 52 12.87 -2.32 5.91
N GLU A 53 13.85 -2.32 6.80
CA GLU A 53 14.51 -3.55 7.28
C GLU A 53 15.02 -4.47 6.14
N GLY A 54 15.59 -3.87 5.08
CA GLY A 54 16.06 -4.58 3.89
C GLY A 54 14.99 -4.85 2.84
N TYR A 55 13.70 -4.64 3.13
CA TYR A 55 12.61 -4.83 2.16
C TYR A 55 12.41 -3.60 1.27
N PRO A 56 12.29 -3.76 -0.07
CA PRO A 56 12.35 -5.03 -0.80
C PRO A 56 13.75 -5.40 -1.32
N PHE A 57 14.69 -4.46 -1.37
CA PHE A 57 15.92 -4.60 -2.16
C PHE A 57 16.89 -5.65 -1.62
N GLU A 58 17.29 -5.57 -0.35
CA GLU A 58 18.17 -6.57 0.26
C GLU A 58 17.49 -7.95 0.29
N LYS A 59 16.18 -8.00 0.56
CA LYS A 59 15.43 -9.26 0.58
C LYS A 59 15.38 -9.93 -0.80
N ARG A 60 15.24 -9.16 -1.89
CA ARG A 60 15.31 -9.71 -3.26
C ARG A 60 16.69 -10.28 -3.59
N LEU A 61 17.76 -9.61 -3.13
CA LEU A 61 19.12 -10.13 -3.30
C LEU A 61 19.32 -11.43 -2.51
N LEU A 62 18.75 -11.54 -1.31
CA LEU A 62 18.80 -12.78 -0.52
C LEU A 62 18.04 -13.92 -1.19
N GLY A 63 16.88 -13.63 -1.80
CA GLY A 63 16.04 -14.60 -2.54
C GLY A 63 16.74 -15.29 -3.72
N GLU A 64 17.86 -14.73 -4.22
CA GLU A 64 18.69 -15.41 -5.22
C GLU A 64 19.41 -16.66 -4.65
N THR A 65 19.51 -16.77 -3.34
CA THR A 65 20.29 -17.82 -2.65
C THR A 65 19.57 -18.53 -1.51
N ASP A 66 18.46 -17.96 -1.01
CA ASP A 66 17.68 -18.49 0.10
C ASP A 66 16.21 -18.56 -0.29
N GLU A 67 15.68 -19.79 -0.36
CA GLU A 67 14.28 -20.07 -0.73
C GLU A 67 13.28 -19.49 0.27
N ALA A 68 13.71 -19.06 1.47
CA ALA A 68 12.85 -18.36 2.42
C ALA A 68 12.43 -16.96 1.96
N TYR A 69 13.13 -16.38 0.97
CA TYR A 69 12.85 -15.06 0.39
C TYR A 69 12.45 -15.15 -1.09
N ASP A 70 11.71 -16.20 -1.45
CA ASP A 70 11.20 -16.41 -2.81
C ASP A 70 10.00 -15.50 -3.14
N GLU A 71 9.31 -15.76 -4.25
CA GLU A 71 8.18 -14.93 -4.70
C GLU A 71 7.03 -14.87 -3.67
N ASP A 72 6.82 -15.93 -2.88
CA ASP A 72 5.77 -15.98 -1.85
C ASP A 72 6.11 -15.03 -0.67
N TYR A 73 7.40 -14.74 -0.45
CA TYR A 73 7.83 -13.70 0.49
C TYR A 73 7.46 -12.28 0.00
N PHE A 74 7.24 -12.03 -1.28
CA PHE A 74 6.80 -10.70 -1.78
C PHE A 74 5.27 -10.60 -1.89
N CYS A 75 4.56 -11.10 -0.88
CA CYS A 75 3.10 -11.13 -0.82
C CYS A 75 2.46 -9.74 -0.63
N PHE A 76 1.15 -9.68 -0.88
CA PHE A 76 0.34 -8.47 -0.78
C PHE A 76 0.40 -7.85 0.62
N GLU A 77 0.27 -8.64 1.68
CA GLU A 77 0.27 -8.16 3.05
C GLU A 77 1.60 -7.50 3.43
N ARG A 78 2.73 -8.06 2.98
CA ARG A 78 4.05 -7.48 3.24
C ARG A 78 4.25 -6.19 2.44
N ASN A 79 3.71 -6.11 1.22
CA ASN A 79 3.66 -4.88 0.43
C ASN A 79 2.83 -3.78 1.09
N VAL A 80 1.66 -4.11 1.63
CA VAL A 80 0.82 -3.18 2.38
C VAL A 80 1.57 -2.69 3.62
N LYS A 81 2.09 -3.62 4.46
CA LYS A 81 2.88 -3.29 5.65
C LYS A 81 4.06 -2.37 5.31
N TYR A 82 4.78 -2.66 4.21
CA TYR A 82 5.89 -1.85 3.74
C TYR A 82 5.49 -0.39 3.45
N VAL A 83 4.41 -0.19 2.69
CA VAL A 83 3.92 1.16 2.37
C VAL A 83 3.41 1.88 3.63
N GLU A 84 2.71 1.19 4.51
CA GLU A 84 2.19 1.76 5.76
C GLU A 84 3.30 2.20 6.71
N VAL A 85 4.34 1.37 6.89
CA VAL A 85 5.53 1.76 7.67
C VAL A 85 6.19 2.98 7.05
N LEU A 86 6.39 3.00 5.73
CA LEU A 86 6.97 4.16 5.05
C LEU A 86 6.12 5.41 5.19
N ALA A 87 4.79 5.31 5.16
CA ALA A 87 3.89 6.45 5.37
C ALA A 87 4.11 7.09 6.74
N THR A 88 4.41 6.33 7.80
CA THR A 88 4.72 6.90 9.11
C THR A 88 6.04 7.71 9.13
N GLN A 89 6.94 7.45 8.18
CA GLN A 89 8.30 7.98 8.14
C GLN A 89 8.53 9.05 7.05
N LYS A 90 7.77 8.96 5.94
CA LYS A 90 7.99 9.73 4.72
C LYS A 90 6.74 10.56 4.39
N PRO A 91 6.82 11.90 4.41
CA PRO A 91 5.66 12.76 4.19
C PRO A 91 4.98 12.58 2.83
N ASP A 92 5.74 12.27 1.78
CA ASP A 92 5.21 12.03 0.43
C ASP A 92 4.45 10.71 0.32
N VAL A 93 4.91 9.67 1.02
CA VAL A 93 4.19 8.39 1.11
C VAL A 93 2.90 8.57 1.93
N MET A 94 2.96 9.31 3.05
CA MET A 94 1.77 9.69 3.82
C MET A 94 0.75 10.45 2.96
N GLU A 95 1.20 11.41 2.16
CA GLU A 95 0.33 12.18 1.27
C GLU A 95 -0.42 11.28 0.28
N LEU A 96 0.27 10.29 -0.31
CA LEU A 96 -0.32 9.37 -1.26
C LEU A 96 -1.30 8.39 -0.59
N LEU A 97 -0.89 7.78 0.52
CA LEU A 97 -1.72 6.83 1.26
C LEU A 97 -2.98 7.50 1.81
N PHE A 98 -2.83 8.69 2.40
CA PHE A 98 -3.97 9.48 2.87
C PHE A 98 -4.92 9.82 1.71
N PHE A 99 -4.39 10.23 0.55
CA PHE A 99 -5.22 10.52 -0.61
C PHE A 99 -5.99 9.29 -1.11
N TYR A 100 -5.37 8.11 -1.14
CA TYR A 100 -6.07 6.86 -1.44
C TYR A 100 -7.20 6.57 -0.43
N LYS A 101 -6.91 6.61 0.88
CA LYS A 101 -7.91 6.39 1.93
C LYS A 101 -9.07 7.38 1.84
N GLN A 102 -8.80 8.67 1.60
CA GLN A 102 -9.86 9.66 1.39
C GLN A 102 -10.69 9.42 0.13
N THR A 103 -10.11 8.79 -0.88
CA THR A 103 -10.79 8.55 -2.15
C THR A 103 -11.71 7.33 -2.05
N PHE A 104 -11.23 6.22 -1.49
CA PHE A 104 -11.97 4.95 -1.42
C PHE A 104 -12.75 4.75 -0.11
N TRP A 105 -12.28 5.37 0.98
CA TRP A 105 -12.71 5.11 2.36
C TRP A 105 -12.91 6.42 3.14
N TYR A 106 -13.58 7.39 2.51
CA TYR A 106 -13.74 8.79 2.97
C TYR A 106 -14.20 8.96 4.44
N ASP A 107 -14.86 7.96 5.03
CA ASP A 107 -15.43 8.05 6.39
C ASP A 107 -14.49 7.54 7.51
N GLU A 108 -13.35 6.91 7.18
CA GLU A 108 -12.51 6.22 8.17
C GLU A 108 -11.34 7.06 8.71
N THR A 109 -10.92 8.12 8.02
CA THR A 109 -9.73 8.89 8.43
C THR A 109 -9.92 10.39 8.32
N ALA A 110 -9.90 11.11 9.44
CA ALA A 110 -10.19 12.55 9.44
C ALA A 110 -8.99 13.45 9.06
N SER A 111 -7.74 12.99 9.27
CA SER A 111 -6.53 13.75 8.94
C SER A 111 -5.30 12.86 8.75
N PRO A 112 -4.22 13.35 8.11
CA PRO A 112 -2.95 12.64 7.99
C PRO A 112 -2.31 12.30 9.35
N GLU A 113 -2.48 13.15 10.35
CA GLU A 113 -2.00 12.90 11.72
C GLU A 113 -2.75 11.75 12.35
N ARG A 114 -4.08 11.73 12.20
CA ARG A 114 -4.90 10.63 12.71
C ARG A 114 -4.57 9.31 12.01
N LEU A 115 -4.42 9.35 10.68
CA LEU A 115 -3.96 8.19 9.91
C LEU A 115 -2.61 7.70 10.44
N LYS A 116 -1.67 8.61 10.71
CA LYS A 116 -0.36 8.23 11.24
C LYS A 116 -0.46 7.51 12.59
N GLU A 117 -1.32 7.98 13.49
CA GLU A 117 -1.57 7.32 14.78
C GLU A 117 -2.09 5.89 14.58
N GLU A 118 -3.10 5.72 13.73
CA GLU A 118 -3.70 4.41 13.42
C GLU A 118 -2.70 3.44 12.79
N LEU A 119 -1.86 3.92 11.88
CA LEU A 119 -0.80 3.11 11.29
C LEU A 119 0.24 2.68 12.33
N LEU A 120 0.63 3.58 13.24
CA LEU A 120 1.59 3.25 14.30
C LEU A 120 1.02 2.21 15.27
N GLU A 121 -0.27 2.29 15.59
CA GLU A 121 -0.98 1.29 16.39
C GLU A 121 -1.01 -0.07 15.67
N ALA A 122 -1.44 -0.09 14.39
CA ALA A 122 -1.50 -1.31 13.58
C ALA A 122 -0.13 -2.00 13.41
N ILE A 123 0.94 -1.21 13.22
CA ILE A 123 2.32 -1.70 13.13
C ILE A 123 2.77 -2.29 14.47
N ALA A 124 2.48 -1.62 15.59
CA ALA A 124 2.87 -2.08 16.93
C ALA A 124 2.14 -3.37 17.33
N GLU A 125 0.90 -3.54 16.89
CA GLU A 125 0.09 -4.74 17.13
C GLU A 125 0.32 -5.85 16.09
N ASN A 126 1.15 -5.60 15.07
CA ASN A 126 1.44 -6.51 13.96
C ASN A 126 0.15 -7.08 13.31
N TRP A 127 -0.76 -6.20 12.89
CA TRP A 127 -2.07 -6.60 12.34
C TRP A 127 -2.02 -7.60 11.17
N TYR A 128 -0.93 -7.59 10.41
CA TYR A 128 -0.72 -8.52 9.28
C TYR A 128 -0.14 -9.88 9.70
N ASP A 129 0.23 -10.06 10.98
CA ASP A 129 0.90 -11.26 11.52
C ASP A 129 2.13 -11.71 10.70
N ILE A 130 2.88 -10.74 10.16
CA ILE A 130 3.98 -10.96 9.21
C ILE A 130 5.15 -10.04 9.53
N ASP A 131 6.38 -10.57 9.56
CA ASP A 131 7.62 -9.80 9.73
C ASP A 131 8.35 -9.51 8.39
N PHE A 132 9.28 -8.54 8.43
CA PHE A 132 10.25 -8.28 7.36
C PHE A 132 11.51 -9.14 7.53
#